data_AF-G2WQR6-F1
#
_entry.id   AF-G2WQR6-F1
#
_cell.length_a   1.000
_cell.length_b   1.000
_cell.length_c   1.000
_cell.angle_alpha   90.00
_cell.angle_beta   90.00
_cell.angle_gamma   90.00
#
_symmetry.space_group_name_H-M   'P 1'
#
loop_
_entity.id
_entity.type
_entity.pdbx_description
1 polymer ?
#
loop_
_entity_poly.entity_id
_entity_poly.type
_entity_poly.pdbx_seq_one_letter_code
_entity_poly.pdbx_strand_id
1 'polypeptide(L)' 'MLYLVGLGLSDETDITVKGLEVVKKASRVYLEAYTSILLVDQTILGAYEKEA' A
#
# COMPACT_ATOMS: atom_id res chain seq x y z
N MET A 1 13.63 8.11 -3.19
CA MET A 1 12.56 8.76 -3.98
C MET A 1 11.25 8.56 -3.25
N LEU A 2 10.38 9.57 -3.22
CA LEU A 2 9.04 9.46 -2.65
C LEU A 2 8.05 9.08 -3.76
N TYR A 3 7.22 8.06 -3.52
CA TYR A 3 6.13 7.65 -4.41
C TYR A 3 4.82 7.69 -3.64
N LEU A 4 3.78 8.25 -4.25
CA LEU A 4 2.40 8.12 -3.78
C LEU A 4 1.71 7.07 -4.65
N VAL A 5 1.33 5.95 -4.04
CA VAL A 5 0.76 4.79 -4.74
C VAL A 5 -0.67 4.59 -4.26
N GLY A 6 -1.63 4.69 -5.18
CA GLY A 6 -3.03 4.36 -4.88
C GLY A 6 -3.24 2.84 -4.76
N LEU A 7 -4.01 2.44 -3.75
CA LEU A 7 -4.30 1.02 -3.46
C LEU A 7 -5.53 0.48 -4.21
N GLY A 8 -6.31 1.35 -4.86
CA GLY A 8 -7.61 0.99 -5.43
C GLY A 8 -8.74 1.21 -4.42
N LEU A 9 -9.91 0.66 -4.73
CA LEU A 9 -11.14 0.84 -3.94
C LEU A 9 -11.67 -0.46 -3.35
N SER A 10 -11.32 -1.63 -3.89
CA SER A 10 -11.83 -2.92 -3.45
C SER A 10 -10.92 -3.57 -2.39
N ASP A 11 -10.03 -4.46 -2.79
CA ASP A 11 -9.14 -5.19 -1.88
C ASP A 11 -7.67 -4.89 -2.20
N GLU A 12 -6.75 -5.55 -1.51
CA GLU A 12 -5.31 -5.33 -1.67
C GLU A 12 -4.79 -5.63 -3.08
N THR A 13 -5.53 -6.37 -3.90
CA THR A 13 -5.15 -6.75 -5.25
C THR A 13 -5.50 -5.69 -6.30
N ASP A 14 -6.29 -4.69 -5.93
CA ASP A 14 -6.70 -3.58 -6.80
C ASP A 14 -5.55 -2.57 -7.04
N ILE A 15 -4.45 -2.72 -6.30
CA ILE A 15 -3.19 -2.00 -6.56
C ILE A 15 -2.65 -2.34 -7.95
N THR A 16 -2.18 -1.32 -8.68
CA THR A 16 -1.57 -1.56 -9.99
C THR A 16 -0.27 -2.37 -9.87
N VAL A 17 0.04 -3.19 -10.89
CA VAL A 17 1.31 -3.95 -10.96
C VAL A 17 2.54 -3.06 -10.78
N LYS A 18 2.53 -1.85 -11.37
CA LYS A 18 3.63 -0.88 -11.21
C LYS A 18 3.74 -0.38 -9.78
N GLY A 19 2.61 -0.11 -9.12
CA GLY A 19 2.56 0.30 -7.72
C GLY A 19 3.13 -0.76 -6.79
N LEU A 20 2.72 -2.01 -6.98
CA LEU A 20 3.22 -3.15 -6.21
C LEU A 20 4.74 -3.34 -6.39
N GLU A 21 5.25 -3.19 -7.61
CA GLU A 21 6.70 -3.27 -7.87
C GLU A 21 7.49 -2.17 -7.15
N VAL A 22 6.94 -0.96 -7.05
CA VAL A 22 7.55 0.14 -6.28
C VAL A 22 7.55 -0.20 -4.79
N VAL A 23 6.42 -0.64 -4.23
CA VAL A 23 6.30 -1.04 -2.81
C VAL A 23 7.31 -2.14 -2.45
N LYS A 24 7.44 -3.16 -3.30
CA LYS A 24 8.40 -4.26 -3.11
C LYS A 24 9.85 -3.79 -3.09
N LYS A 25 10.22 -2.81 -3.92
CA LYS A 25 11.60 -2.28 -4.02
C LYS A 25 11.91 -1.15 -3.04
N ALA A 26 10.90 -0.51 -2.47
CA ALA A 26 11.08 0.58 -1.52
C ALA A 26 11.81 0.11 -0.26
N SER A 27 12.71 0.96 0.27
CA SER A 27 13.39 0.73 1.54
C SER A 27 12.48 0.94 2.75
N ARG A 28 11.47 1.81 2.62
CA ARG A 28 10.45 2.09 3.63
C ARG A 28 9.09 2.20 2.96
N VAL A 29 8.05 1.74 3.65
CA VAL A 29 6.66 1.76 3.18
C VAL A 29 5.80 2.18 4.36
N TYR A 30 4.92 3.16 4.14
CA TYR A 30 3.98 3.69 5.11
C TYR A 30 2.56 3.55 4.56
N LEU A 31 1.62 3.12 5.40
CA LEU A 31 0.20 3.04 5.05
C LEU A 31 -0.56 4.28 5.53
N GLU A 32 -1.41 4.84 4.68
CA GLU A 32 -2.37 5.89 5.03
C GLU A 32 -3.78 5.32 4.87
N ALA A 33 -4.62 5.49 5.90
CA ALA A 33 -5.90 4.80 6.02
C ALA A 33 -7.05 5.65 6.59
N TYR A 34 -6.86 6.97 6.72
CA TYR A 34 -7.86 7.90 7.26
C TYR A 34 -8.56 8.73 6.18
N THR A 35 -8.03 8.81 4.96
CA THR A 35 -8.64 9.58 3.86
C THR A 35 -9.74 8.84 3.12
N SER A 36 -9.82 7.51 3.25
CA SER A 36 -10.82 6.66 2.59
C SER A 36 -11.07 5.37 3.37
N ILE A 37 -12.22 4.75 3.14
CA ILE A 37 -12.55 3.44 3.73
C ILE A 37 -11.74 2.39 2.99
N LEU A 38 -10.81 1.74 3.69
CA LEU A 38 -10.18 0.52 3.21
C LEU A 38 -11.23 -0.60 3.30
N LEU A 39 -11.73 -1.09 2.16
CA LEU A 39 -12.69 -2.22 2.11
C LEU A 39 -12.00 -3.58 2.38
N VAL A 40 -10.80 -3.55 2.97
CA VAL A 40 -9.95 -4.67 3.37
C VAL A 40 -9.40 -4.40 4.76
N ASP A 41 -9.14 -5.46 5.54
CA ASP A 41 -8.55 -5.33 6.86
C ASP A 41 -7.13 -4.75 6.77
N GLN A 42 -6.84 -3.74 7.59
CA GLN A 42 -5.55 -3.06 7.61
C GLN A 42 -4.37 -4.00 7.88
N THR A 43 -4.59 -5.10 8.60
CA THR A 43 -3.55 -6.11 8.88
C THR A 43 -3.02 -6.78 7.62
N ILE A 44 -3.84 -6.92 6.58
CA ILE A 44 -3.43 -7.48 5.29
C ILE A 44 -2.43 -6.55 4.60
N LEU A 45 -2.72 -5.24 4.59
CA LEU A 45 -1.84 -4.23 4.02
C LEU A 45 -0.59 -3.97 4.87
N GLY A 46 -0.71 -4.14 6.20
CA GLY A 46 0.40 -4.04 7.15
C GLY A 46 1.55 -5.00 6.85
N ALA A 47 1.30 -6.12 6.17
CA ALA A 47 2.35 -7.05 5.74
C ALA A 47 3.36 -6.43 4.76
N TYR A 48 3.02 -5.30 4.12
CA TYR A 48 3.91 -4.58 3.19
C TYR A 48 4.64 -3.41 3.85
N GLU A 49 4.30 -3.04 5.09
CA GLU A 49 4.99 -1.99 5.81
C GLU A 49 6.45 -2.38 6.08
N LYS A 50 7.33 -1.39 5.97
CA LYS A 50 8.77 -1.58 6.15
C LYS A 50 9.29 -0.49 7.05
N GLU A 51 9.77 -0.91 8.21
CA GLU A 51 10.49 -0.05 9.15
C GLU A 51 11.97 0.10 8.74
N ALA A 52 12.63 1.07 9.35
CA ALA A 52 14.02 1.45 9.07
C ALA A 52 15.02 0.74 9.98
#